data_AF-A0A960N2N7-F1
#
_entry.id   AF-A0A960N2N7-F1
#
_cell.length_a   1.000
_cell.length_b   1.000
_cell.length_c   1.000
_cell.angle_alpha   90.00
_cell.angle_beta   90.00
_cell.angle_gamma   90.00
#
_symmetry.space_group_name_H-M   'P 1'
#
loop_
_entity.id
_entity.type
_entity.pdbx_description
1 polymer ?
#
loop_
_entity_poly.entity_id
_entity_poly.type
_entity_poly.pdbx_seq_one_letter_code
_entity_poly.pdbx_strand_id
1 'polypeptide(L)'
;MKPALIWISAIAVTSIAGVTLWTLQADDKKKEASGEAKDATPKDPSIVFQSGFEDQKAGPTPSDYFVVDGEWSIADLDVGKVLKLAEEPLVDGQVQLGESLKEAGGTIVAKVKTEKKRRSFPRFGVGLHGMSGFRLRLVPVQNKIELVRNEEVVASADLTWQSGQW
;
A
#
# COMPACT_ATOMS: atom_id res chain seq x y z
N MET A 1 9.51 7.25 -20.54
CA MET A 1 9.04 7.64 -19.19
C MET A 1 8.38 6.43 -18.57
N LYS A 2 8.81 5.98 -17.39
CA LYS A 2 8.29 4.76 -16.75
C LYS A 2 7.08 5.13 -15.87
N PRO A 3 5.93 4.43 -15.98
CA PRO A 3 4.77 4.68 -15.13
C PRO A 3 5.05 4.20 -13.69
N ALA A 4 4.61 4.97 -12.69
CA ALA A 4 4.72 4.61 -11.27
C ALA A 4 3.34 4.23 -10.73
N LEU A 5 3.22 3.04 -10.14
CA LEU A 5 1.99 2.45 -9.60
C LEU A 5 1.99 2.43 -8.04
N ILE A 6 0.85 2.11 -7.41
CA ILE A 6 0.72 1.87 -5.96
C ILE A 6 1.63 0.73 -5.57
N TRP A 7 2.49 0.87 -4.58
CA TRP A 7 3.46 -0.14 -4.19
C TRP A 7 3.01 -0.90 -2.95
N ILE A 8 2.94 -2.21 -3.04
CA ILE A 8 2.70 -3.08 -1.88
C ILE A 8 3.90 -4.01 -1.78
N SER A 9 4.53 -4.07 -0.60
CA SER A 9 5.53 -5.10 -0.29
C SER A 9 5.08 -5.94 0.88
N ALA A 10 5.36 -7.24 0.82
CA ALA A 10 5.15 -8.15 1.91
C ALA A 10 6.28 -9.18 1.97
N ILE A 11 6.52 -9.73 3.16
CA ILE A 11 7.51 -10.78 3.43
C ILE A 11 6.75 -11.80 4.28
N ALA A 12 6.53 -12.99 3.72
CA ALA A 12 5.63 -14.06 4.19
C ALA A 12 4.11 -13.81 3.97
N VAL A 13 3.32 -14.89 4.14
CA VAL A 13 1.89 -15.03 3.77
C VAL A 13 1.08 -13.79 4.14
N THR A 14 0.67 -13.06 3.11
CA THR A 14 -0.04 -11.79 3.24
C THR A 14 -1.23 -11.78 2.30
N SER A 15 -2.40 -11.50 2.87
CA SER A 15 -3.66 -11.33 2.15
C SER A 15 -4.12 -9.88 2.28
N ILE A 16 -4.53 -9.26 1.18
CA ILE A 16 -5.00 -7.88 1.14
C ILE A 16 -6.45 -7.88 0.66
N ALA A 17 -7.38 -7.45 1.52
CA ALA A 17 -8.83 -7.48 1.24
C ALA A 17 -9.39 -6.15 0.75
N GLY A 18 -8.58 -5.11 0.67
CA GLY A 18 -9.04 -3.85 0.09
C GLY A 18 -7.95 -2.81 0.05
N VAL A 19 -7.89 -2.07 -1.06
CA VAL A 19 -7.03 -0.91 -1.26
C VAL A 19 -7.89 0.22 -1.82
N THR A 20 -7.91 1.34 -1.11
CA THR A 20 -8.54 2.58 -1.57
C THR A 20 -7.47 3.66 -1.64
N LEU A 21 -7.41 4.35 -2.76
CA LEU A 21 -6.50 5.46 -3.02
C LEU A 21 -7.29 6.74 -3.32
N TRP A 22 -6.90 7.79 -2.60
CA TRP A 22 -7.38 9.15 -2.78
C TRP A 22 -6.25 9.99 -3.35
N THR A 23 -6.58 10.93 -4.25
CA THR A 23 -5.64 12.01 -4.57
C THR A 23 -5.77 13.15 -3.59
N LEU A 24 -4.64 13.73 -3.22
CA LEU A 24 -4.56 15.04 -2.61
C LEU A 24 -4.12 16.01 -3.70
N GLN A 25 -5.03 16.85 -4.19
CA GLN A 25 -4.62 18.01 -4.99
C GLN A 25 -4.06 19.06 -4.01
N ALA A 26 -2.73 19.22 -4.00
CA ALA A 26 -2.11 20.38 -3.40
C ALA A 26 -2.07 21.51 -4.44
N ASP A 27 -2.52 22.71 -4.06
CA ASP A 27 -2.44 23.89 -4.92
C ASP A 27 -0.98 24.34 -5.07
N ASP A 28 -0.33 23.93 -6.15
CA ASP A 28 0.97 24.49 -6.56
C ASP A 28 0.78 25.91 -7.11
N LYS A 29 0.66 26.89 -6.20
CA LYS A 29 1.01 28.28 -6.50
C LYS A 29 1.84 28.90 -5.39
N LYS A 30 3.15 28.88 -5.61
CA LYS A 30 4.12 29.78 -4.97
C LYS A 30 3.66 31.23 -5.14
N LYS A 31 3.30 31.90 -4.04
CA LYS A 31 3.31 33.38 -3.94
C LYS A 31 3.75 33.78 -2.55
N GLU A 32 4.92 34.41 -2.47
CA GLU A 32 5.38 35.12 -1.29
C GLU A 32 4.51 36.37 -1.04
N ALA A 33 4.49 36.75 0.24
CA ALA A 33 4.05 38.02 0.85
C ALA A 33 2.56 38.17 1.25
N SER A 34 2.38 38.12 2.57
CA SER A 34 1.57 39.01 3.42
C SER A 34 0.12 39.28 3.01
N GLY A 35 -0.82 38.65 3.73
CA GLY A 35 -2.21 39.10 3.80
C GLY A 35 -3.18 37.97 4.13
N GLU A 36 -3.69 37.99 5.36
CA GLU A 36 -4.99 37.49 5.82
C GLU A 36 -5.49 36.16 5.23
N ALA A 37 -5.41 35.10 6.04
CA ALA A 37 -5.89 33.76 5.73
C ALA A 37 -7.40 33.77 5.45
N LYS A 38 -7.76 33.85 4.16
CA LYS A 38 -9.09 33.49 3.68
C LYS A 38 -9.08 32.02 3.32
N ASP A 39 -9.71 31.25 4.20
CA ASP A 39 -10.29 29.92 4.06
C ASP A 39 -10.21 29.35 2.63
N ALA A 40 -9.12 28.64 2.34
CA ALA A 40 -9.02 27.79 1.17
C ALA A 40 -9.64 26.44 1.55
N THR A 41 -10.94 26.27 1.29
CA THR A 41 -11.59 24.97 1.40
C THR A 41 -10.87 23.98 0.48
N PRO A 42 -10.29 22.88 0.98
CA PRO A 42 -9.68 21.86 0.14
C PRO A 42 -10.76 21.30 -0.80
N LYS A 43 -10.48 21.28 -2.10
CA LYS A 43 -11.31 20.60 -3.10
C LYS A 43 -11.46 19.13 -2.69
N ASP A 44 -12.70 18.61 -2.68
CA ASP A 44 -13.01 17.27 -2.19
C ASP A 44 -12.03 16.22 -2.76
N PRO A 45 -11.44 15.35 -1.93
CA PRO A 45 -10.50 14.33 -2.41
C PRO A 45 -11.23 13.37 -3.34
N SER A 46 -10.86 13.34 -4.62
CA SER A 46 -11.41 12.37 -5.56
C SER A 46 -10.73 11.02 -5.37
N ILE A 47 -11.55 9.97 -5.20
CA ILE A 47 -11.12 8.58 -5.28
C ILE A 47 -10.61 8.35 -6.70
N VAL A 48 -9.34 7.95 -6.81
CA VAL A 48 -8.71 7.65 -8.10
C VAL A 48 -8.52 6.16 -8.33
N PHE A 49 -8.56 5.37 -7.26
CA PHE A 49 -8.53 3.93 -7.37
C PHE A 49 -9.19 3.31 -6.13
N GLN A 50 -10.05 2.31 -6.36
CA GLN A 50 -10.64 1.53 -5.29
C GLN A 50 -10.79 0.10 -5.79
N SER A 51 -10.28 -0.85 -5.03
CA SER A 51 -10.44 -2.27 -5.31
C SER A 51 -10.65 -3.05 -4.02
N GLY A 52 -11.77 -3.76 -3.95
CA GLY A 52 -12.00 -4.86 -3.00
C GLY A 52 -11.76 -6.23 -3.62
N PHE A 53 -11.23 -6.30 -4.85
CA PHE A 53 -10.99 -7.51 -5.64
C PHE A 53 -12.21 -8.39 -5.98
N GLU A 54 -13.41 -8.06 -5.50
CA GLU A 54 -14.64 -8.84 -5.74
C GLU A 54 -14.99 -9.01 -7.22
N ASP A 55 -14.72 -8.01 -8.05
CA ASP A 55 -14.94 -8.08 -9.51
C ASP A 55 -13.86 -8.87 -10.26
N GLN A 56 -12.80 -9.30 -9.56
CA GLN A 56 -11.71 -10.06 -10.15
C GLN A 56 -12.03 -11.56 -10.20
N LYS A 57 -11.46 -12.25 -11.18
CA LYS A 57 -11.53 -13.72 -11.24
C LYS A 57 -10.46 -14.30 -10.32
N ALA A 58 -10.82 -15.31 -9.52
CA ALA A 58 -9.84 -16.07 -8.75
C ALA A 58 -8.82 -16.75 -9.66
N GLY A 59 -7.56 -16.80 -9.22
CA GLY A 59 -6.44 -17.34 -10.00
C GLY A 59 -5.31 -16.32 -10.20
N PRO A 60 -4.61 -16.34 -11.35
CA PRO A 60 -3.48 -15.46 -11.59
C PRO A 60 -3.81 -13.98 -11.41
N THR A 61 -2.80 -13.20 -11.07
CA THR A 61 -2.94 -11.75 -10.93
C THR A 61 -3.49 -11.11 -12.22
N PRO A 62 -4.43 -10.14 -12.13
CA PRO A 62 -4.88 -9.34 -13.27
C PRO A 62 -3.74 -8.70 -14.06
N SER A 63 -3.91 -8.57 -15.38
CA SER A 63 -2.85 -8.07 -16.29
C SER A 63 -2.49 -6.60 -16.08
N ASP A 64 -3.37 -5.84 -15.45
CA ASP A 64 -3.17 -4.43 -15.09
C ASP A 64 -2.38 -4.26 -13.78
N TYR A 65 -2.07 -5.34 -13.06
CA TYR A 65 -1.21 -5.29 -11.89
C TYR A 65 0.22 -5.61 -12.31
N PHE A 66 1.15 -4.80 -11.85
CA PHE A 66 2.57 -4.94 -12.13
C PHE A 66 3.25 -5.69 -10.98
N VAL A 67 3.39 -7.00 -11.11
CA VAL A 67 4.17 -7.81 -10.16
C VAL A 67 5.66 -7.53 -10.37
N VAL A 68 6.34 -7.09 -9.31
CA VAL A 68 7.79 -6.81 -9.33
C VAL A 68 8.58 -7.97 -8.72
N ASP A 69 8.06 -8.56 -7.64
CA ASP A 69 8.68 -9.71 -6.98
C ASP A 69 7.60 -10.58 -6.31
N GLY A 70 7.96 -11.84 -6.05
CA GLY A 70 7.07 -12.86 -5.50
C GLY A 70 5.96 -13.30 -6.46
N GLU A 71 5.22 -14.33 -6.05
CA GLU A 71 4.08 -14.85 -6.79
C GLU A 71 2.78 -14.35 -6.16
N TRP A 72 1.99 -13.61 -6.93
CA TRP A 72 0.72 -13.03 -6.48
C TRP A 72 -0.45 -13.66 -7.23
N SER A 73 -1.58 -13.75 -6.56
CA SER A 73 -2.83 -14.28 -7.11
C SER A 73 -4.05 -13.64 -6.48
N ILE A 74 -5.19 -13.70 -7.16
CA ILE A 74 -6.50 -13.44 -6.57
C ILE A 74 -6.95 -14.74 -5.91
N ALA A 75 -7.08 -14.73 -4.59
CA ALA A 75 -7.58 -15.85 -3.80
C ALA A 75 -9.01 -15.57 -3.35
N ASP A 76 -9.85 -16.60 -3.39
CA ASP A 76 -11.20 -16.59 -2.82
C ASP A 76 -11.12 -17.20 -1.41
N LEU A 77 -11.36 -16.37 -0.40
CA LEU A 77 -11.32 -16.76 1.02
C LEU A 77 -12.71 -16.54 1.64
N ASP A 78 -12.92 -17.04 2.85
CA ASP A 78 -14.20 -16.85 3.58
C ASP A 78 -14.60 -15.37 3.80
N VAL A 79 -13.65 -14.44 3.61
CA VAL A 79 -13.84 -13.00 3.75
C VAL A 79 -14.12 -12.28 2.42
N GLY A 80 -14.17 -13.01 1.31
CA GLY A 80 -14.22 -12.48 -0.05
C GLY A 80 -12.91 -12.65 -0.81
N LYS A 81 -12.81 -11.97 -1.96
CA LYS A 81 -11.64 -12.06 -2.82
C LYS A 81 -10.53 -11.13 -2.32
N VAL A 82 -9.30 -11.63 -2.36
CA VAL A 82 -8.12 -10.91 -1.86
C VAL A 82 -6.97 -11.05 -2.84
N LEU A 83 -6.07 -10.06 -2.83
CA LEU A 83 -4.76 -10.21 -3.44
C LEU A 83 -3.83 -10.92 -2.45
N LYS A 84 -3.36 -12.11 -2.79
CA LYS A 84 -2.57 -13.00 -1.93
C LYS A 84 -1.16 -13.20 -2.48
N LEU A 85 -0.15 -13.04 -1.62
CA LEU A 85 1.22 -13.49 -1.86
C LEU A 85 1.32 -15.00 -1.57
N ALA A 86 1.96 -15.74 -2.47
CA ALA A 86 2.23 -17.16 -2.32
C ALA A 86 3.03 -17.46 -1.04
N GLU A 87 2.76 -18.61 -0.42
CA GLU A 87 3.44 -19.01 0.82
C GLU A 87 4.83 -19.58 0.58
N GLU A 88 5.04 -20.15 -0.62
CA GLU A 88 6.28 -20.75 -1.05
C GLU A 88 6.60 -20.27 -2.47
N PRO A 89 7.85 -19.87 -2.76
CA PRO A 89 8.97 -19.74 -1.80
C PRO A 89 8.75 -18.58 -0.82
N LEU A 90 9.37 -18.66 0.37
CA LEU A 90 9.36 -17.55 1.34
C LEU A 90 10.27 -16.42 0.84
N VAL A 91 9.71 -15.56 0.00
CA VAL A 91 10.38 -14.40 -0.60
C VAL A 91 9.67 -13.11 -0.24
N ASP A 92 10.35 -11.99 -0.50
CA ASP A 92 9.75 -10.67 -0.46
C ASP A 92 8.87 -10.52 -1.71
N GLY A 93 7.56 -10.37 -1.52
CA GLY A 93 6.62 -10.09 -2.58
C GLY A 93 6.44 -8.59 -2.78
N GLN A 94 6.40 -8.15 -4.03
CA GLN A 94 6.11 -6.78 -4.39
C GLN A 94 5.14 -6.72 -5.56
N VAL A 95 4.01 -6.05 -5.38
CA VAL A 95 3.01 -5.85 -6.43
C VAL A 95 2.61 -4.38 -6.52
N GLN A 96 2.35 -3.96 -7.75
CA GLN A 96 2.02 -2.61 -8.09
C GLN A 96 0.65 -2.53 -8.78
N LEU A 97 -0.26 -1.66 -8.31
CA LEU A 97 -1.64 -1.60 -8.82
C LEU A 97 -2.17 -0.15 -8.92
N GLY A 98 -3.30 0.04 -9.60
CA GLY A 98 -3.97 1.33 -9.73
C GLY A 98 -3.26 2.35 -10.63
N GLU A 99 -3.82 3.57 -10.65
CA GLU A 99 -3.36 4.64 -11.54
C GLU A 99 -2.15 5.40 -11.00
N SER A 100 -1.35 5.95 -11.91
CA SER A 100 -0.22 6.80 -11.54
C SER A 100 -0.70 8.18 -11.10
N LEU A 101 -0.32 8.57 -9.88
CA LEU A 101 -0.57 9.94 -9.38
C LEU A 101 0.35 11.00 -9.98
N LYS A 102 1.30 10.62 -10.86
CA LYS A 102 2.36 11.51 -11.36
C LYS A 102 3.06 12.21 -10.18
N GLU A 103 3.01 13.54 -10.14
CA GLU A 103 3.60 14.39 -9.10
C GLU A 103 2.59 14.78 -8.00
N ALA A 104 1.32 14.37 -8.14
CA ALA A 104 0.31 14.66 -7.12
C ALA A 104 0.49 13.74 -5.90
N GLY A 105 0.24 14.31 -4.71
CA GLY A 105 0.15 13.53 -3.48
C GLY A 105 -1.11 12.67 -3.45
N GLY A 106 -1.14 11.72 -2.52
CA GLY A 106 -2.32 10.90 -2.30
C GLY A 106 -2.33 10.27 -0.91
N THR A 107 -3.47 9.67 -0.58
CA THR A 107 -3.67 8.90 0.64
C THR A 107 -4.05 7.49 0.27
N ILE A 108 -3.28 6.50 0.74
CA ILE A 108 -3.64 5.08 0.65
C ILE A 108 -4.31 4.64 1.94
N VAL A 109 -5.39 3.89 1.80
CA VAL A 109 -5.96 3.06 2.86
C VAL A 109 -5.95 1.62 2.36
N ALA A 110 -5.41 0.70 3.16
CA ALA A 110 -5.41 -0.72 2.82
C ALA A 110 -5.73 -1.57 4.05
N LYS A 111 -6.41 -2.71 3.83
CA LYS A 111 -6.62 -3.75 4.84
C LYS A 111 -5.76 -4.95 4.51
N VAL A 112 -4.88 -5.31 5.44
CA VAL A 112 -3.86 -6.33 5.23
C VAL A 112 -3.86 -7.29 6.40
N LYS A 113 -4.12 -8.57 6.10
CA LYS A 113 -4.02 -9.66 7.06
C LYS A 113 -2.77 -10.47 6.79
N THR A 114 -2.00 -10.72 7.85
CA THR A 114 -0.85 -11.61 7.84
C THR A 114 -0.91 -12.57 9.02
N GLU A 115 -0.21 -13.70 8.92
CA GLU A 115 -0.20 -14.71 9.98
C GLU A 115 1.23 -15.04 10.40
N LYS A 116 1.44 -15.13 11.72
CA LYS A 116 2.70 -15.58 12.31
C LYS A 116 2.82 -17.08 12.10
N LYS A 117 3.82 -17.51 11.33
CA LYS A 117 4.16 -18.93 11.16
C LYS A 117 5.39 -19.26 11.99
N ARG A 118 5.20 -19.95 13.12
CA ARG A 118 6.27 -20.33 14.08
C ARG A 118 7.08 -19.11 14.55
N ARG A 119 8.35 -19.01 14.14
CA ARG A 119 9.27 -17.90 14.49
C ARG A 119 9.36 -16.85 13.37
N SER A 120 8.63 -17.01 12.28
CA SER A 120 8.57 -16.03 11.19
C SER A 120 7.55 -14.94 11.51
N PHE A 121 8.01 -13.69 11.54
CA PHE A 121 7.17 -12.51 11.68
C PHE A 121 7.01 -11.86 10.30
N PRO A 122 5.81 -11.85 9.72
CA PRO A 122 5.60 -11.27 8.41
C PRO A 122 5.83 -9.75 8.47
N ARG A 123 6.53 -9.19 7.50
CA ARG A 123 6.63 -7.73 7.32
C ARG A 123 5.75 -7.36 6.15
N PHE A 124 4.99 -6.28 6.23
CA PHE A 124 4.21 -5.81 5.09
C PHE A 124 4.09 -4.31 5.10
N GLY A 125 3.78 -3.73 3.95
CA GLY A 125 3.63 -2.30 3.81
C GLY A 125 2.94 -1.88 2.53
N VAL A 126 2.47 -0.65 2.55
CA VAL A 126 1.81 0.01 1.43
C VAL A 126 2.44 1.37 1.20
N GLY A 127 2.51 1.80 -0.05
CA GLY A 127 3.21 3.01 -0.40
C GLY A 127 2.80 3.60 -1.74
N LEU A 128 3.13 4.87 -1.91
CA LEU A 128 2.90 5.64 -3.12
C LEU A 128 4.19 5.78 -3.91
N HIS A 129 4.06 6.01 -5.22
CA HIS A 129 5.19 6.29 -6.13
C HIS A 129 6.26 5.19 -6.19
N GLY A 130 5.87 3.93 -6.09
CA GLY A 130 6.79 2.80 -6.29
C GLY A 130 7.92 2.68 -5.26
N MET A 131 9.05 2.11 -5.68
CA MET A 131 10.22 1.87 -4.82
C MET A 131 10.93 3.14 -4.33
N SER A 132 10.76 4.27 -5.00
CA SER A 132 11.39 5.55 -4.63
C SER A 132 10.52 6.46 -3.77
N GLY A 133 9.24 6.09 -3.58
CA GLY A 133 8.30 6.87 -2.80
C GLY A 133 8.26 6.48 -1.33
N PHE A 134 7.33 7.12 -0.60
CA PHE A 134 7.09 6.85 0.81
C PHE A 134 6.24 5.60 1.01
N ARG A 135 6.57 4.85 2.05
CA ARG A 135 5.93 3.58 2.35
C ARG A 135 5.73 3.41 3.84
N LEU A 136 4.52 3.04 4.22
CA LEU A 136 4.21 2.65 5.58
C LEU A 136 4.41 1.14 5.71
N ARG A 137 5.38 0.71 6.51
CA ARG A 137 5.73 -0.70 6.73
C ARG A 137 5.50 -1.07 8.18
N LEU A 138 4.79 -2.16 8.41
CA LEU A 138 4.68 -2.81 9.69
C LEU A 138 5.89 -3.74 9.93
N VAL A 139 6.48 -3.66 11.12
CA VAL A 139 7.61 -4.48 11.57
C VAL A 139 7.23 -5.19 12.88
N PRO A 140 6.49 -6.31 12.82
CA PRO A 140 5.94 -6.95 14.01
C PRO A 140 6.97 -7.43 15.03
N VAL A 141 8.15 -7.86 14.57
CA VAL A 141 9.23 -8.30 15.49
C VAL A 141 9.73 -7.18 16.40
N GLN A 142 9.55 -5.92 15.99
CA GLN A 142 9.97 -4.74 16.76
C GLN A 142 8.79 -4.02 17.43
N ASN A 143 7.55 -4.48 17.24
CA ASN A 143 6.33 -3.75 17.64
C ASN A 143 6.29 -2.31 17.11
N LYS A 144 6.67 -2.13 15.84
CA LYS A 144 6.74 -0.82 15.21
C LYS A 144 6.00 -0.76 13.89
N ILE A 145 5.54 0.44 13.57
CA ILE A 145 5.22 0.88 12.23
C ILE A 145 6.22 1.96 11.81
N GLU A 146 6.73 1.85 10.59
CA GLU A 146 7.80 2.69 10.06
C GLU A 146 7.33 3.38 8.78
N LEU A 147 7.63 4.66 8.66
CA LEU A 147 7.61 5.36 7.38
C LEU A 147 9.00 5.23 6.75
N VAL A 148 9.06 4.63 5.57
CA VAL A 148 10.29 4.30 4.85
C VAL A 148 10.33 5.04 3.52
N ARG A 149 11.49 5.57 3.14
CA ARG A 149 11.77 6.11 1.80
C ARG A 149 13.16 5.64 1.37
N ASN A 150 13.29 5.08 0.16
CA ASN A 150 14.57 4.53 -0.34
C ASN A 150 15.26 3.57 0.65
N GLU A 151 14.48 2.70 1.31
CA GLU A 151 14.93 1.78 2.38
C GLU A 151 15.41 2.43 3.69
N GLU A 152 15.36 3.76 3.79
CA GLU A 152 15.67 4.49 5.02
C GLU A 152 14.41 4.74 5.84
N VAL A 153 14.47 4.47 7.15
CA VAL A 153 13.39 4.80 8.09
C VAL A 153 13.46 6.29 8.40
N VAL A 154 12.45 7.03 7.95
CA VAL A 154 12.35 8.48 8.16
C VAL A 154 11.49 8.86 9.37
N ALA A 155 10.60 7.96 9.80
CA ALA A 155 9.80 8.10 11.01
C ALA A 155 9.33 6.72 11.50
N SER A 156 9.03 6.60 12.79
CA SER A 156 8.49 5.36 13.38
C SER A 156 7.55 5.66 14.54
N ALA A 157 6.59 4.77 14.78
CA ALA A 157 5.75 4.76 15.96
C ALA A 157 5.59 3.33 16.50
N ASP A 158 5.28 3.22 17.79
CA ASP A 158 4.99 1.93 18.41
C ASP A 158 3.63 1.42 17.95
N LEU A 159 3.58 0.15 17.54
CA LEU A 159 2.36 -0.52 17.13
C LEU A 159 2.46 -2.02 17.44
N THR A 160 1.58 -2.50 18.32
CA THR A 160 1.46 -3.93 18.63
C THR A 160 0.54 -4.60 17.62
N TRP A 161 1.12 -5.44 16.76
CA TRP A 161 0.39 -6.21 15.76
C TRP A 161 -0.17 -7.52 16.34
N GLN A 162 -1.35 -7.92 15.87
CA GLN A 162 -2.00 -9.18 16.21
C GLN A 162 -2.05 -10.11 15.01
N SER A 163 -1.54 -11.33 15.18
CA SER A 163 -1.51 -12.34 14.11
C SER A 163 -2.92 -12.76 13.68
N GLY A 164 -3.13 -12.88 12.37
CA GLY A 164 -4.37 -13.37 11.78
C GLY A 164 -5.54 -12.39 11.81
N GLN A 165 -5.29 -11.14 12.22
CA GLN A 165 -6.27 -10.05 12.23
C GLN A 165 -6.10 -9.16 10.99
N TRP A 166 -7.19 -8.50 10.60
CA TRP A 166 -7.26 -7.52 9.51
C TRP A 166 -6.87 -6.11 9.96
#